data_AF-A0A6A7A7K6-F1
#
_entry.id   AF-A0A6A7A7K6-F1
#
_cell.length_a   1.000
_cell.length_b   1.000
_cell.length_c   1.000
_cell.angle_alpha   90.00
_cell.angle_beta   90.00
_cell.angle_gamma   90.00
#
_symmetry.space_group_name_H-M   'P 1'
#
loop_
_entity.id
_entity.type
_entity.pdbx_description
1 polymer ?
#
loop_
_entity_poly.entity_id
_entity_poly.type
_entity_poly.pdbx_seq_one_letter_code
_entity_poly.pdbx_strand_id
1 'polypeptide(L)'
;MLDITKSAAESSLIAPSGSPSRPPNSTIGPTVRTLANTSPQKLSTLRRKGAELFPRSAFSSANAFEPDDFEVEGGVSPTMKGVPDSPVKSIWDADDDEFDHWPQHKDLQAAVNTFTIQRGTLRGTARPAMDELSDMEFDDANDAETHDEVMQQFYQRDCSALPPSSPPANMHLLASKAYLATEDPLAQNALPRLCDAVATVLYLTSPKCLADFLDPNIAVFEWRRNGNCLMIRRQGNEVVVGTFHNFGTCYIWTYFVRSEISSSGAWKEVYAGTAQTTTPLSAKGVEFEDFTTEESFEGVEPTDEKYALWLGRMLGRFLLGWSVWDFRSWRKWTVVWEADGVVTDARDYEYEALRAARGDED
;
A
#
# COMPACT_ATOMS: atom_id res chain seq x y z
N MET A 1 -32.24 39.87 -14.92
CA MET A 1 -33.39 40.79 -15.04
C MET A 1 -34.64 39.90 -15.05
N LEU A 2 -35.21 39.61 -13.88
CA LEU A 2 -36.38 40.31 -13.23
C LEU A 2 -37.65 40.08 -14.06
N ASP A 3 -38.77 39.53 -13.59
CA ASP A 3 -39.45 39.49 -12.27
C ASP A 3 -40.17 38.12 -12.08
N ILE A 4 -40.25 37.47 -10.91
CA ILE A 4 -41.00 37.74 -9.66
C ILE A 4 -42.52 37.92 -9.85
N THR A 5 -43.29 36.89 -9.47
CA THR A 5 -44.50 37.06 -8.63
C THR A 5 -44.66 35.89 -7.65
N LYS A 6 -45.01 36.29 -6.42
CA LYS A 6 -45.27 35.50 -5.22
C LYS A 6 -46.65 34.83 -5.27
N SER A 7 -46.83 33.72 -4.55
CA SER A 7 -47.93 33.61 -3.58
C SER A 7 -47.68 32.47 -2.59
N ALA A 8 -47.88 32.79 -1.31
CA ALA A 8 -47.78 31.91 -0.15
C ALA A 8 -49.15 31.30 0.16
N ALA A 9 -49.16 30.10 0.75
CA ALA A 9 -50.23 29.67 1.64
C ALA A 9 -49.66 28.68 2.67
N GLU A 10 -49.69 29.12 3.92
CA GLU A 10 -49.51 28.35 5.14
C GLU A 10 -50.62 27.29 5.28
N SER A 11 -50.29 26.14 5.86
CA SER A 11 -51.19 25.45 6.79
C SER A 11 -50.43 24.46 7.64
N SER A 12 -50.33 24.83 8.91
CA SER A 12 -49.98 23.97 10.04
C SER A 12 -51.02 22.86 10.21
N LEU A 13 -50.58 21.63 10.46
CA LEU A 13 -51.39 20.69 11.24
C LEU A 13 -50.48 19.91 12.19
N ILE A 14 -50.86 20.05 13.46
CA ILE A 14 -50.30 19.51 14.69
C ILE A 14 -50.52 17.99 14.71
N ALA A 15 -49.47 17.21 14.92
CA ALA A 15 -49.56 15.78 15.20
C ALA A 15 -49.41 15.53 16.72
N PRO A 16 -50.31 14.75 17.36
CA PRO A 16 -50.25 14.47 18.78
C PRO A 16 -49.25 13.35 19.11
N SER A 17 -48.46 13.59 20.16
CA SER A 17 -47.60 12.62 20.82
C SER A 17 -48.42 11.56 21.56
N GLY A 18 -48.56 10.39 20.96
CA GLY A 18 -49.11 9.18 21.61
C GLY A 18 -47.98 8.26 22.08
N SER A 19 -47.74 8.23 23.39
CA SER A 19 -46.88 7.25 24.06
C SER A 19 -47.61 5.91 24.21
N PRO A 20 -47.06 4.78 23.72
CA PRO A 20 -47.59 3.47 24.03
C PRO A 20 -46.99 2.92 25.32
N SER A 21 -47.90 2.46 26.16
CA SER A 21 -47.71 1.75 27.42
C SER A 21 -46.93 0.44 27.26
N ARG A 22 -46.12 0.16 28.29
CA ARG A 22 -45.31 -1.03 28.50
C ARG A 22 -46.16 -2.20 29.01
N PRO A 23 -46.17 -3.38 28.35
CA PRO A 23 -46.73 -4.60 28.93
C PRO A 23 -45.67 -5.40 29.72
N PRO A 24 -46.09 -6.29 30.63
CA PRO A 24 -45.25 -6.88 31.68
C PRO A 24 -44.39 -8.05 31.21
N ASN A 25 -43.28 -8.22 31.91
CA ASN A 25 -42.38 -9.38 31.88
C ASN A 25 -43.14 -10.72 31.87
N SER A 26 -42.91 -11.53 30.83
CA SER A 26 -43.16 -12.96 30.84
C SER A 26 -41.84 -13.71 30.63
N THR A 27 -41.49 -14.47 31.67
CA THR A 27 -40.40 -15.44 31.74
C THR A 27 -40.60 -16.55 30.70
N ILE A 28 -39.67 -16.73 29.76
CA ILE A 28 -39.59 -17.89 28.87
C ILE A 28 -38.12 -18.37 28.81
N GLY A 29 -37.94 -19.67 29.00
CA GLY A 29 -36.66 -20.37 29.10
C GLY A 29 -35.85 -20.51 27.79
N PRO A 30 -34.71 -21.20 27.85
CA PRO A 30 -33.72 -21.20 26.78
C PRO A 30 -34.16 -22.10 25.62
N THR A 31 -34.47 -21.50 24.47
CA THR A 31 -34.57 -22.23 23.20
C THR A 31 -33.32 -21.95 22.38
N VAL A 32 -32.39 -22.91 22.40
CA VAL A 32 -31.25 -22.96 21.48
C VAL A 32 -31.81 -23.19 20.07
N ARG A 33 -31.78 -22.15 19.23
CA ARG A 33 -31.99 -22.25 17.79
C ARG A 33 -30.67 -21.99 17.08
N THR A 34 -29.96 -23.07 16.81
CA THR A 34 -28.85 -23.12 15.85
C THR A 34 -29.44 -23.00 14.45
N LEU A 35 -29.45 -21.80 13.88
CA LEU A 35 -29.68 -21.62 12.45
C LEU A 35 -28.32 -21.73 11.75
N ALA A 36 -28.01 -22.94 11.31
CA ALA A 36 -26.94 -23.19 10.35
C ALA A 36 -27.38 -22.61 9.00
N ASN A 37 -26.96 -21.38 8.71
CA ASN A 37 -27.09 -20.78 7.39
C ASN A 37 -25.86 -21.17 6.57
N THR A 38 -25.80 -22.43 6.13
CA THR A 38 -24.76 -22.91 5.21
C THR A 38 -25.18 -22.57 3.79
N SER A 39 -24.88 -21.34 3.36
CA SER A 39 -24.81 -21.03 1.94
C SER A 39 -23.73 -21.92 1.28
N PRO A 40 -23.98 -22.53 0.12
CA PRO A 40 -22.99 -23.35 -0.56
C PRO A 40 -21.80 -22.48 -0.95
N GLN A 41 -20.65 -22.70 -0.30
CA GLN A 41 -19.38 -22.08 -0.69
C GLN A 41 -19.07 -22.51 -2.13
N LYS A 42 -19.16 -21.56 -3.07
CA LYS A 42 -18.66 -21.75 -4.43
C LYS A 42 -17.14 -21.88 -4.35
N LEU A 43 -16.66 -23.12 -4.42
CA LEU A 43 -15.24 -23.44 -4.41
C LEU A 43 -14.57 -22.89 -5.67
N SER A 44 -13.51 -22.10 -5.51
CA SER A 44 -12.63 -21.63 -6.61
C SER A 44 -12.18 -22.82 -7.47
N THR A 45 -12.28 -22.66 -8.79
CA THR A 45 -12.00 -23.70 -9.80
C THR A 45 -10.50 -23.95 -9.98
N LEU A 46 -9.63 -23.07 -9.46
CA LEU A 46 -8.18 -23.25 -9.50
C LEU A 46 -7.70 -24.33 -8.51
N ARG A 47 -8.56 -24.71 -7.56
CA ARG A 47 -8.30 -25.77 -6.56
C ARG A 47 -8.15 -27.17 -7.15
N ARG A 48 -8.50 -27.39 -8.43
CA ARG A 48 -8.42 -28.73 -9.06
C ARG A 48 -7.15 -29.00 -9.89
N LYS A 49 -6.38 -27.98 -10.27
CA LYS A 49 -5.20 -28.16 -11.15
C LYS A 49 -3.84 -28.23 -10.43
N GLY A 50 -3.78 -27.93 -9.13
CA GLY A 50 -2.52 -27.95 -8.37
C GLY A 50 -1.87 -29.33 -8.21
N ALA A 51 -2.66 -30.41 -8.26
CA ALA A 51 -2.15 -31.77 -8.07
C ALA A 51 -1.45 -32.36 -9.31
N GLU A 52 -1.68 -31.82 -10.51
CA GLU A 52 -1.14 -32.40 -11.76
C GLU A 52 0.05 -31.62 -12.34
N LEU A 53 0.40 -30.45 -11.80
CA LEU A 53 1.44 -29.57 -12.36
C LEU A 53 2.82 -29.66 -11.70
N PHE A 54 3.03 -30.53 -10.71
CA PHE A 54 4.33 -30.65 -10.02
C PHE A 54 4.92 -32.08 -9.92
N PRO A 55 5.17 -32.83 -11.02
CA PRO A 55 5.89 -34.09 -10.87
C PRO A 55 7.39 -33.93 -10.56
N ARG A 56 8.00 -32.75 -10.75
CA ARG A 56 9.46 -32.56 -10.57
C ARG A 56 9.82 -31.13 -10.17
N SER A 57 9.90 -30.88 -8.86
CA SER A 57 10.63 -29.70 -8.36
C SER A 57 12.13 -29.89 -8.63
N ALA A 58 12.70 -29.01 -9.44
CA ALA A 58 14.14 -28.94 -9.73
C ALA A 58 14.93 -28.14 -8.68
N PHE A 59 14.33 -27.82 -7.53
CA PHE A 59 15.02 -27.13 -6.44
C PHE A 59 15.66 -28.12 -5.48
N SER A 60 16.74 -28.75 -5.94
CA SER A 60 17.80 -29.29 -5.07
C SER A 60 19.09 -28.59 -5.48
N SER A 61 19.33 -27.43 -4.87
CA SER A 61 20.54 -26.63 -5.11
C SER A 61 21.70 -27.19 -4.30
N ALA A 62 22.40 -28.16 -4.87
CA ALA A 62 23.79 -28.45 -4.51
C ALA A 62 24.70 -27.57 -5.40
N ASN A 63 24.91 -26.31 -5.00
CA ASN A 63 26.00 -25.50 -5.55
C ASN A 63 26.85 -24.98 -4.40
N ALA A 64 28.08 -25.47 -4.35
CA ALA A 64 29.13 -24.98 -3.46
C ALA A 64 29.59 -23.60 -3.96
N PHE A 65 29.67 -22.63 -3.05
CA PHE A 65 30.33 -21.35 -3.29
C PHE A 65 31.84 -21.58 -3.41
N GLU A 66 32.41 -21.32 -4.59
CA GLU A 66 33.84 -21.04 -4.72
C GLU A 66 34.07 -19.54 -4.42
N PRO A 67 35.03 -19.19 -3.54
CA PRO A 67 35.38 -17.80 -3.28
C PRO A 67 36.27 -17.25 -4.41
N ASP A 68 35.88 -16.11 -4.97
CA ASP A 68 36.71 -15.33 -5.91
C ASP A 68 37.88 -14.67 -5.15
N ASP A 69 39.11 -15.04 -5.54
CA ASP A 69 40.35 -14.40 -5.12
C ASP A 69 40.50 -13.01 -5.77
N PHE A 70 40.47 -11.95 -4.96
CA PHE A 70 40.77 -10.58 -5.38
C PHE A 70 42.27 -10.30 -5.21
N GLU A 71 43.04 -10.35 -6.30
CA GLU A 71 44.41 -9.85 -6.33
C GLU A 71 44.42 -8.31 -6.40
N VAL A 72 45.02 -7.66 -5.40
CA VAL A 72 45.20 -6.20 -5.33
C VAL A 72 46.59 -5.86 -5.86
N GLU A 73 46.68 -5.31 -7.06
CA GLU A 73 47.93 -4.79 -7.64
C GLU A 73 48.33 -3.45 -6.99
N GLY A 74 49.59 -3.39 -6.53
CA GLY A 74 50.19 -2.23 -5.88
C GLY A 74 50.52 -1.09 -6.85
N GLY A 75 49.85 0.05 -6.67
CA GLY A 75 50.11 1.31 -7.38
C GLY A 75 51.14 2.21 -6.68
N VAL A 76 52.08 2.72 -7.48
CA VAL A 76 53.26 3.51 -7.09
C VAL A 76 52.91 4.96 -6.76
N SER A 77 53.42 5.50 -5.63
CA SER A 77 53.24 6.91 -5.24
C SER A 77 54.08 7.87 -6.11
N PRO A 78 53.49 8.97 -6.63
CA PRO A 78 54.24 10.00 -7.35
C PRO A 78 54.99 10.94 -6.39
N THR A 79 56.28 11.15 -6.67
CA THR A 79 57.14 12.11 -5.96
C THR A 79 56.99 13.50 -6.59
N MET A 80 56.41 14.47 -5.87
CA MET A 80 56.37 15.87 -6.30
C MET A 80 57.61 16.64 -5.82
N LYS A 81 58.31 17.30 -6.75
CA LYS A 81 59.46 18.16 -6.50
C LYS A 81 59.04 19.63 -6.46
N GLY A 82 59.47 20.32 -5.41
CA GLY A 82 59.83 21.74 -5.42
C GLY A 82 58.68 22.74 -5.27
N VAL A 83 58.35 23.10 -4.02
CA VAL A 83 57.56 24.30 -3.67
C VAL A 83 58.40 25.13 -2.68
N PRO A 84 58.54 26.46 -2.88
CA PRO A 84 59.34 27.34 -2.02
C PRO A 84 58.81 27.45 -0.59
N ASP A 85 59.75 27.54 0.37
CA ASP A 85 59.58 27.65 1.84
C ASP A 85 58.67 28.81 2.26
N SER A 86 57.36 28.59 2.13
CA SER A 86 56.35 29.36 2.85
C SER A 86 55.90 28.44 3.98
N PRO A 87 55.87 28.88 5.25
CA PRO A 87 55.37 28.03 6.33
C PRO A 87 53.96 27.57 5.96
N VAL A 88 53.78 26.26 5.86
CA VAL A 88 52.49 25.65 5.54
C VAL A 88 51.55 26.01 6.68
N LYS A 89 50.73 27.05 6.49
CA LYS A 89 49.55 27.29 7.32
C LYS A 89 48.68 26.05 7.20
N SER A 90 48.38 25.42 8.33
CA SER A 90 47.46 24.30 8.35
C SER A 90 46.14 24.76 7.74
N ILE A 91 45.52 23.95 6.88
CA ILE A 91 44.16 24.24 6.37
C ILE A 91 43.12 24.29 7.51
N TRP A 92 43.53 23.88 8.71
CA TRP A 92 42.74 23.85 9.94
C TRP A 92 43.13 24.96 10.94
N ASP A 93 44.17 25.76 10.65
CA ASP A 93 44.48 26.96 11.41
C ASP A 93 43.60 28.08 10.84
N ALA A 94 42.35 28.13 11.31
CA ALA A 94 41.45 29.24 11.05
C ALA A 94 42.13 30.52 11.54
N ASP A 95 42.25 31.52 10.67
CA ASP A 95 42.80 32.81 11.07
C ASP A 95 41.87 33.43 12.13
N ASP A 96 42.43 33.88 13.25
CA ASP A 96 41.66 34.34 14.44
C ASP A 96 40.71 35.53 14.13
N ASP A 97 40.84 36.19 12.97
CA ASP A 97 40.01 37.28 12.47
C ASP A 97 38.92 36.84 11.46
N GLU A 98 38.87 35.55 11.08
CA GLU A 98 37.87 35.02 10.15
C GLU A 98 36.46 34.99 10.79
N PHE A 99 36.38 34.81 12.12
CA PHE A 99 35.11 34.79 12.86
C PHE A 99 34.54 36.18 13.19
N ASP A 100 35.32 37.26 13.04
CA ASP A 100 34.84 38.63 13.27
C ASP A 100 33.84 39.09 12.20
N HIS A 101 33.83 38.39 11.05
CA HIS A 101 32.88 38.60 9.95
C HIS A 101 31.67 37.68 10.02
N TRP A 102 31.55 36.85 11.07
CA TRP A 102 30.37 36.02 11.25
C TRP A 102 29.15 36.94 11.45
N PRO A 103 28.04 36.71 10.72
CA PRO A 103 26.85 37.53 10.87
C PRO A 103 26.46 37.61 12.34
N GLN A 104 26.28 38.83 12.85
CA GLN A 104 25.92 38.99 14.24
C GLN A 104 24.57 38.31 14.46
N HIS A 105 24.28 37.90 15.70
CA HIS A 105 23.05 37.18 16.03
C HIS A 105 21.76 37.85 15.50
N LYS A 106 21.78 39.18 15.36
CA LYS A 106 20.70 39.97 14.77
C LYS A 106 20.53 39.76 13.27
N ASP A 107 21.62 39.57 12.52
CA ASP A 107 21.60 39.31 11.08
C ASP A 107 21.12 37.88 10.78
N LEU A 108 21.49 36.92 11.65
CA LEU A 108 20.95 35.56 11.64
C LEU A 108 19.44 35.54 11.92
N GLN A 109 18.97 36.28 12.92
CA GLN A 109 17.53 36.42 13.18
C GLN A 109 16.80 37.12 12.04
N ALA A 110 17.38 38.16 11.45
CA ALA A 110 16.81 38.83 10.29
C ALA A 110 16.73 37.89 9.08
N ALA A 111 17.79 37.13 8.78
CA ALA A 111 17.79 36.15 7.70
C ALA A 111 16.75 35.04 7.91
N VAL A 112 16.64 34.50 9.13
CA VAL A 112 15.60 33.52 9.48
C VAL A 112 14.20 34.12 9.30
N ASN A 113 13.98 35.34 9.76
CA ASN A 113 12.68 36.02 9.62
C ASN A 113 12.35 36.35 8.16
N THR A 114 13.32 36.80 7.36
CA THR A 114 13.14 37.06 5.92
C THR A 114 12.84 35.77 5.15
N PHE A 115 13.49 34.65 5.50
CA PHE A 115 13.18 33.33 4.95
C PHE A 115 11.77 32.87 5.33
N THR A 116 11.32 33.20 6.53
CA THR A 116 9.98 32.88 7.05
C THR A 116 8.89 33.72 6.36
N ILE A 117 9.17 34.96 5.97
CA ILE A 117 8.18 35.90 5.40
C ILE A 117 7.99 35.71 3.89
N GLN A 118 9.04 35.35 3.13
CA GLN A 118 8.91 35.15 1.68
C GLN A 118 8.18 33.86 1.27
N ARG A 119 7.99 32.90 2.20
CA ARG A 119 7.18 31.68 2.01
C ARG A 119 5.80 31.76 2.67
N GLY A 120 5.16 32.92 2.58
CA GLY A 120 3.83 33.23 3.14
C GLY A 120 2.63 32.39 2.67
N THR A 121 2.81 31.13 2.27
CA THR A 121 1.72 30.17 1.99
C THR A 121 1.92 28.79 2.66
N LEU A 122 3.05 28.53 3.34
CA LEU A 122 3.24 27.33 4.17
C LEU A 122 3.83 27.77 5.52
N ARG A 123 2.96 28.05 6.50
CA ARG A 123 3.37 28.35 7.87
C ARG A 123 4.10 27.13 8.45
N GLY A 124 5.23 27.39 9.12
CA GLY A 124 6.25 26.40 9.46
C GLY A 124 5.78 25.11 10.12
N THR A 125 6.09 23.97 9.47
CA THR A 125 6.05 22.61 10.06
C THR A 125 6.97 21.62 9.32
N ALA A 126 7.92 22.02 8.46
CA ALA A 126 8.69 21.04 7.68
C ALA A 126 9.54 20.07 8.52
N ARG A 127 10.06 20.50 9.68
CA ARG A 127 10.70 19.59 10.65
C ARG A 127 9.68 18.68 11.35
N PRO A 128 8.59 19.23 11.94
CA PRO A 128 7.50 18.40 12.47
C PRO A 128 7.00 17.34 11.51
N ALA A 129 6.79 17.69 10.24
CA ALA A 129 6.25 16.76 9.24
C ALA A 129 7.24 15.62 8.91
N MET A 130 8.55 15.90 8.84
CA MET A 130 9.54 14.85 8.60
C MET A 130 9.67 13.88 9.79
N ASP A 131 9.59 14.42 11.01
CA ASP A 131 9.61 13.61 12.23
C ASP A 131 8.34 12.73 12.30
N GLU A 132 7.17 13.31 11.97
CA GLU A 132 5.88 12.61 11.88
C GLU A 132 5.89 11.50 10.83
N LEU A 133 6.37 11.77 9.61
CA LEU A 133 6.45 10.77 8.53
C LEU A 133 7.40 9.60 8.83
N SER A 134 8.28 9.75 9.82
CA SER A 134 9.25 8.73 10.20
C SER A 134 8.81 7.92 11.42
N ASP A 135 7.78 8.38 12.14
CA ASP A 135 7.36 7.84 13.42
C ASP A 135 5.97 7.20 13.30
N MET A 136 5.94 5.86 13.37
CA MET A 136 4.73 5.04 13.34
C MET A 136 3.69 5.44 14.39
N GLU A 137 4.09 6.05 15.51
CA GLU A 137 3.14 6.44 16.57
C GLU A 137 2.21 7.58 16.17
N PHE A 138 2.53 8.31 15.09
CA PHE A 138 1.68 9.39 14.57
C PHE A 138 0.63 8.91 13.57
N ASP A 139 0.69 7.67 13.12
CA ASP A 139 -0.30 7.09 12.21
C ASP A 139 -1.67 6.97 12.93
N ASP A 140 -2.70 7.63 12.39
CA ASP A 140 -4.09 7.46 12.81
C ASP A 140 -4.86 6.69 11.72
N ALA A 141 -5.34 5.50 12.06
CA ALA A 141 -6.12 4.66 11.16
C ALA A 141 -7.45 5.29 10.73
N ASN A 142 -8.01 6.21 11.53
CA ASN A 142 -9.37 6.71 11.36
C ASN A 142 -9.42 8.11 10.72
N ASP A 143 -8.33 8.88 10.80
CA ASP A 143 -8.27 10.27 10.33
C ASP A 143 -7.25 10.45 9.20
N ALA A 144 -7.37 11.59 8.50
CA ALA A 144 -6.39 12.00 7.51
C ALA A 144 -5.12 12.47 8.22
N GLU A 145 -3.97 11.97 7.79
CA GLU A 145 -2.67 12.22 8.43
C GLU A 145 -1.63 12.77 7.44
N THR A 146 -0.44 13.13 7.92
CA THR A 146 0.59 13.79 7.10
C THR A 146 1.00 12.95 5.89
N HIS A 147 1.02 11.62 6.00
CA HIS A 147 1.24 10.77 4.82
C HIS A 147 0.17 11.02 3.75
N ASP A 148 -1.10 11.11 4.13
CA ASP A 148 -2.22 11.27 3.20
C ASP A 148 -2.20 12.65 2.53
N GLU A 149 -1.92 13.71 3.29
CA GLU A 149 -1.81 15.07 2.76
C GLU A 149 -0.73 15.18 1.69
N VAL A 150 0.44 14.59 1.94
CA VAL A 150 1.55 14.58 0.97
C VAL A 150 1.21 13.70 -0.23
N MET A 151 0.51 12.58 -0.04
CA MET A 151 0.16 11.65 -1.12
C MET A 151 -0.92 12.18 -2.07
N GLN A 152 -1.83 13.04 -1.61
CA GLN A 152 -2.89 13.64 -2.43
C GLN A 152 -2.38 14.34 -3.70
N GLN A 153 -1.17 14.91 -3.68
CA GLN A 153 -0.58 15.57 -4.84
C GLN A 153 -0.31 14.60 -6.02
N PHE A 154 -0.25 13.29 -5.73
CA PHE A 154 -0.02 12.23 -6.72
C PHE A 154 -1.30 11.55 -7.20
N TYR A 155 -2.49 11.97 -6.75
CA TYR A 155 -3.74 11.35 -7.14
C TYR A 155 -4.09 11.68 -8.60
N GLN A 156 -4.33 10.63 -9.40
CA GLN A 156 -4.78 10.76 -10.77
C GLN A 156 -6.26 11.15 -10.83
N ARG A 157 -6.64 11.90 -11.87
CA ARG A 157 -8.00 12.47 -12.01
C ARG A 157 -8.80 11.86 -13.16
N ASP A 158 -8.20 10.95 -13.92
CA ASP A 158 -8.72 10.38 -15.16
C ASP A 158 -9.50 9.07 -14.95
N CYS A 159 -9.56 8.54 -13.73
CA CYS A 159 -10.37 7.37 -13.38
C CYS A 159 -11.67 7.79 -12.69
N SER A 160 -12.78 7.72 -13.41
CA SER A 160 -14.11 8.06 -12.85
C SER A 160 -14.59 7.10 -11.77
N ALA A 161 -14.12 5.85 -11.77
CA ALA A 161 -14.47 4.86 -10.77
C ALA A 161 -13.86 5.16 -9.39
N LEU A 162 -12.73 5.88 -9.35
CA LEU A 162 -11.97 6.20 -8.15
C LEU A 162 -11.69 7.71 -8.12
N PRO A 163 -12.69 8.55 -7.76
CA PRO A 163 -12.52 9.99 -7.81
C PRO A 163 -11.50 10.47 -6.77
N PRO A 164 -10.61 11.41 -7.13
CA PRO A 164 -9.56 11.94 -6.25
C PRO A 164 -10.09 12.77 -5.07
N SER A 165 -11.40 13.09 -5.07
CA SER A 165 -12.07 13.82 -3.99
C SER A 165 -12.60 12.92 -2.88
N SER A 166 -12.41 11.60 -2.98
CA SER A 166 -12.79 10.66 -1.93
C SER A 166 -11.94 10.89 -0.67
N PRO A 167 -12.42 10.49 0.52
CA PRO A 167 -11.60 10.50 1.72
C PRO A 167 -10.33 9.66 1.55
N PRO A 168 -9.21 9.97 2.22
CA PRO A 168 -7.94 9.26 2.04
C PRO A 168 -8.01 7.74 2.26
N ALA A 169 -8.88 7.26 3.14
CA ALA A 169 -9.07 5.83 3.37
C ALA A 169 -9.71 5.07 2.18
N ASN A 170 -10.29 5.78 1.21
CA ASN A 170 -10.80 5.17 -0.02
C ASN A 170 -9.67 4.94 -1.02
N MET A 171 -9.88 4.04 -1.98
CA MET A 171 -8.91 3.84 -3.07
C MET A 171 -8.78 5.05 -3.99
N HIS A 172 -7.54 5.39 -4.34
CA HIS A 172 -7.18 6.32 -5.39
C HIS A 172 -6.18 5.68 -6.36
N LEU A 173 -6.14 6.17 -7.60
CA LEU A 173 -5.04 5.86 -8.50
C LEU A 173 -3.90 6.83 -8.29
N LEU A 174 -2.69 6.29 -8.14
CA LEU A 174 -1.48 7.09 -7.97
C LEU A 174 -0.76 7.24 -9.30
N ALA A 175 -0.25 8.44 -9.55
CA ALA A 175 0.73 8.71 -10.59
C ALA A 175 2.10 8.13 -10.17
N SER A 176 2.20 6.79 -10.10
CA SER A 176 3.31 6.07 -9.47
C SER A 176 4.69 6.46 -9.99
N LYS A 177 4.83 6.74 -11.30
CA LYS A 177 6.09 7.22 -11.88
C LYS A 177 6.48 8.61 -11.36
N ALA A 178 5.52 9.52 -11.19
CA ALA A 178 5.78 10.86 -10.67
C ALA A 178 6.11 10.80 -9.17
N TYR A 179 5.39 9.98 -8.41
CA TYR A 179 5.66 9.70 -7.01
C TYR A 179 7.08 9.14 -6.80
N LEU A 180 7.46 8.08 -7.52
CA LEU A 180 8.75 7.44 -7.36
C LEU A 180 9.94 8.25 -7.90
N ALA A 181 9.69 9.23 -8.78
CA ALA A 181 10.73 10.09 -9.35
C ALA A 181 10.85 11.45 -8.65
N THR A 182 10.09 11.69 -7.57
CA THR A 182 10.11 12.98 -6.87
C THR A 182 11.44 13.20 -6.14
N GLU A 183 11.93 14.44 -6.18
CA GLU A 183 13.09 14.91 -5.42
C GLU A 183 12.68 15.64 -4.12
N ASP A 184 11.37 15.84 -3.90
CA ASP A 184 10.87 16.46 -2.68
C ASP A 184 11.10 15.54 -1.46
N PRO A 185 11.89 15.96 -0.45
CA PRO A 185 12.17 15.13 0.72
C PRO A 185 10.92 14.68 1.46
N LEU A 186 9.88 15.53 1.54
CA LEU A 186 8.62 15.15 2.21
C LEU A 186 7.94 14.01 1.44
N ALA A 187 7.77 14.15 0.13
CA ALA A 187 7.19 13.10 -0.71
C ALA A 187 8.02 11.81 -0.75
N GLN A 188 9.35 11.91 -0.64
CA GLN A 188 10.22 10.72 -0.57
C GLN A 188 10.01 9.90 0.71
N ASN A 189 9.65 10.55 1.83
CA ASN A 189 9.36 9.90 3.10
C ASN A 189 7.89 9.53 3.27
N ALA A 190 6.98 10.22 2.56
CA ALA A 190 5.58 9.83 2.52
C ALA A 190 5.40 8.44 1.89
N LEU A 191 4.50 7.69 2.50
CA LEU A 191 4.14 6.31 2.14
C LEU A 191 2.67 6.25 1.71
N PRO A 192 2.35 5.63 0.55
CA PRO A 192 0.97 5.49 0.09
C PRO A 192 0.17 4.58 1.02
N ARG A 193 -1.15 4.79 1.13
CA ARG A 193 -2.01 3.78 1.75
C ARG A 193 -2.01 2.50 0.91
N LEU A 194 -2.23 1.36 1.58
CA LEU A 194 -2.25 0.07 0.90
C LEU A 194 -3.35 0.00 -0.16
N CYS A 195 -4.53 0.56 0.12
CA CYS A 195 -5.66 0.62 -0.80
C CYS A 195 -5.31 1.35 -2.13
N ASP A 196 -4.59 2.47 -2.07
CA ASP A 196 -4.15 3.22 -3.25
C ASP A 196 -3.11 2.44 -4.06
N ALA A 197 -2.16 1.80 -3.38
CA ALA A 197 -1.16 0.97 -4.02
C ALA A 197 -1.80 -0.23 -4.72
N VAL A 198 -2.75 -0.91 -4.07
CA VAL A 198 -3.54 -2.01 -4.65
C VAL A 198 -4.31 -1.54 -5.89
N ALA A 199 -5.07 -0.45 -5.78
CA ALA A 199 -5.83 0.10 -6.91
C ALA A 199 -4.93 0.39 -8.11
N THR A 200 -3.77 1.01 -7.84
CA THR A 200 -2.76 1.35 -8.86
C THR A 200 -2.17 0.10 -9.50
N VAL A 201 -1.79 -0.93 -8.72
CA VAL A 201 -1.25 -2.20 -9.24
C VAL A 201 -2.27 -2.90 -10.15
N LEU A 202 -3.53 -2.98 -9.71
CA LEU A 202 -4.58 -3.65 -10.46
C LEU A 202 -4.91 -2.90 -11.75
N TYR A 203 -5.01 -1.57 -11.70
CA TYR A 203 -5.24 -0.74 -12.89
C TYR A 203 -4.10 -0.83 -13.90
N LEU A 204 -2.85 -0.76 -13.44
CA LEU A 204 -1.67 -0.88 -14.30
C LEU A 204 -1.43 -2.31 -14.79
N THR A 205 -2.01 -3.33 -14.14
CA THR A 205 -2.12 -4.67 -14.71
C THR A 205 -3.08 -4.66 -15.89
N SER A 206 -4.30 -4.15 -15.69
CA SER A 206 -5.32 -3.91 -16.72
C SER A 206 -6.50 -3.15 -16.10
N PRO A 207 -7.12 -2.17 -16.80
CA PRO A 207 -8.35 -1.54 -16.29
C PRO A 207 -9.48 -2.54 -15.97
N LYS A 208 -9.55 -3.66 -16.72
CA LYS A 208 -10.50 -4.75 -16.41
C LYS A 208 -10.17 -5.43 -15.08
N CYS A 209 -8.90 -5.61 -14.75
CA CYS A 209 -8.48 -6.25 -13.51
C CYS A 209 -8.94 -5.45 -12.29
N LEU A 210 -8.81 -4.12 -12.32
CA LEU A 210 -9.40 -3.24 -11.29
C LEU A 210 -10.93 -3.30 -11.28
N ALA A 211 -11.58 -3.30 -12.45
CA ALA A 211 -13.03 -3.39 -12.52
C ALA A 211 -13.57 -4.70 -11.90
N ASP A 212 -12.92 -5.83 -12.19
CA ASP A 212 -13.26 -7.13 -11.59
C ASP A 212 -13.04 -7.12 -10.07
N PHE A 213 -11.98 -6.44 -9.59
CA PHE A 213 -11.75 -6.29 -8.15
C PHE A 213 -12.88 -5.51 -7.47
N LEU A 214 -13.33 -4.41 -8.08
CA LEU A 214 -14.35 -3.51 -7.54
C LEU A 214 -15.79 -4.03 -7.69
N ASP A 215 -16.02 -5.06 -8.50
CA ASP A 215 -17.37 -5.60 -8.72
C ASP A 215 -17.89 -6.33 -7.45
N PRO A 216 -18.97 -5.84 -6.81
CA PRO A 216 -19.53 -6.48 -5.62
C PRO A 216 -20.15 -7.85 -5.91
N ASN A 217 -20.39 -8.20 -7.18
CA ASN A 217 -20.92 -9.51 -7.57
C ASN A 217 -19.84 -10.59 -7.60
N ILE A 218 -18.56 -10.20 -7.66
CA ILE A 218 -17.44 -11.14 -7.56
C ILE A 218 -17.25 -11.47 -6.07
N ALA A 219 -17.48 -12.73 -5.73
CA ALA A 219 -17.38 -13.22 -4.35
C ALA A 219 -15.93 -13.36 -3.92
N VAL A 220 -15.08 -13.86 -4.80
CA VAL A 220 -13.64 -14.02 -4.58
C VAL A 220 -12.86 -13.48 -5.77
N PHE A 221 -11.97 -12.54 -5.49
CA PHE A 221 -10.97 -12.04 -6.42
C PHE A 221 -9.57 -12.39 -5.92
N GLU A 222 -8.69 -12.84 -6.81
CA GLU A 222 -7.28 -13.11 -6.50
C GLU A 222 -6.38 -12.63 -7.64
N TRP A 223 -5.55 -11.62 -7.39
CA TRP A 223 -4.43 -11.26 -8.25
C TRP A 223 -3.14 -11.88 -7.71
N ARG A 224 -2.34 -12.44 -8.61
CA ARG A 224 -1.10 -13.15 -8.28
C ARG A 224 0.00 -12.83 -9.26
N ARG A 225 1.20 -12.64 -8.73
CA ARG A 225 2.44 -12.63 -9.50
C ARG A 225 3.22 -13.89 -9.19
N ASN A 226 3.21 -14.83 -10.13
CA ASN A 226 3.87 -16.10 -9.96
C ASN A 226 5.38 -15.89 -9.87
N GLY A 227 5.90 -16.22 -8.71
CA GLY A 227 7.31 -16.43 -8.39
C GLY A 227 8.05 -15.27 -7.72
N ASN A 228 7.62 -14.02 -7.87
CA ASN A 228 7.85 -13.03 -6.80
C ASN A 228 6.95 -13.30 -5.59
N CYS A 229 6.04 -14.27 -5.73
CA CYS A 229 5.17 -14.80 -4.70
C CYS A 229 4.41 -13.66 -4.00
N LEU A 230 3.69 -12.88 -4.81
CA LEU A 230 2.89 -11.76 -4.34
C LEU A 230 1.42 -12.05 -4.58
N MET A 231 0.58 -11.63 -3.64
CA MET A 231 -0.87 -11.80 -3.72
C MET A 231 -1.63 -10.55 -3.30
N ILE A 232 -2.73 -10.30 -3.99
CA ILE A 232 -3.83 -9.44 -3.56
C ILE A 232 -5.10 -10.28 -3.66
N ARG A 233 -5.73 -10.62 -2.54
CA ARG A 233 -6.97 -11.40 -2.47
C ARG A 233 -8.06 -10.53 -1.88
N ARG A 234 -9.25 -10.50 -2.49
CA ARG A 234 -10.48 -9.99 -1.87
C ARG A 234 -11.50 -11.12 -1.75
N GLN A 235 -12.10 -11.26 -0.57
CA GLN A 235 -13.23 -12.16 -0.32
C GLN A 235 -14.32 -11.38 0.39
N GLY A 236 -15.40 -11.06 -0.32
CA GLY A 236 -16.39 -10.10 0.17
C GLY A 236 -15.75 -8.74 0.45
N ASN A 237 -15.74 -8.34 1.72
CA ASN A 237 -15.16 -7.08 2.20
C ASN A 237 -13.78 -7.25 2.83
N GLU A 238 -13.25 -8.47 2.93
CA GLU A 238 -11.93 -8.70 3.49
C GLU A 238 -10.90 -8.74 2.35
N VAL A 239 -9.76 -8.12 2.58
CA VAL A 239 -8.64 -8.10 1.65
C VAL A 239 -7.38 -8.59 2.35
N VAL A 240 -6.66 -9.50 1.71
CA VAL A 240 -5.31 -9.93 2.13
C VAL A 240 -4.32 -9.50 1.06
N VAL A 241 -3.27 -8.80 1.47
CA VAL A 241 -2.17 -8.39 0.61
C VAL A 241 -0.86 -8.83 1.24
N GLY A 242 0.04 -9.38 0.43
CA GLY A 242 1.31 -9.81 0.97
C GLY A 242 2.27 -10.42 -0.04
N THR A 243 3.49 -10.61 0.43
CA THR A 243 4.52 -11.40 -0.23
C THR A 243 4.75 -12.67 0.58
N PHE A 244 4.91 -13.79 -0.10
CA PHE A 244 5.03 -15.10 0.52
C PHE A 244 6.11 -15.95 -0.12
N HIS A 245 6.36 -17.13 0.42
CA HIS A 245 7.11 -18.20 -0.21
C HIS A 245 6.26 -19.46 -0.12
N ASN A 246 6.14 -20.20 -1.22
CA ASN A 246 5.37 -21.43 -1.26
C ASN A 246 6.27 -22.63 -0.92
N PHE A 247 6.01 -23.28 0.21
CA PHE A 247 6.72 -24.48 0.67
C PHE A 247 5.95 -25.79 0.40
N GLY A 248 4.92 -25.74 -0.44
CA GLY A 248 4.09 -26.89 -0.83
C GLY A 248 3.01 -27.25 0.19
N THR A 249 3.27 -27.13 1.49
CA THR A 249 2.28 -27.37 2.56
C THR A 249 1.80 -26.11 3.26
N CYS A 250 2.48 -24.99 3.04
CA CYS A 250 2.11 -23.68 3.57
C CYS A 250 2.72 -22.55 2.74
N TYR A 251 2.16 -21.36 2.94
CA TYR A 251 2.79 -20.10 2.58
C TYR A 251 3.46 -19.52 3.81
N ILE A 252 4.71 -19.06 3.65
CA ILE A 252 5.42 -18.29 4.66
C ILE A 252 5.48 -16.86 4.18
N TRP A 253 4.87 -15.93 4.92
CA TRP A 253 4.73 -14.55 4.53
C TRP A 253 5.89 -13.69 5.02
N THR A 254 6.36 -12.80 4.16
CA THR A 254 7.32 -11.74 4.51
C THR A 254 6.59 -10.44 4.80
N TYR A 255 5.60 -10.09 3.98
CA TYR A 255 4.59 -9.09 4.30
C TYR A 255 3.23 -9.79 4.33
N PHE A 256 2.43 -9.51 5.36
CA PHE A 256 1.06 -9.98 5.46
C PHE A 256 0.21 -8.90 6.12
N VAL A 257 -0.71 -8.32 5.35
CA VAL A 257 -1.66 -7.32 5.83
C VAL A 257 -3.06 -7.75 5.46
N ARG A 258 -3.99 -7.69 6.42
CA ARG A 258 -5.42 -7.87 6.19
C ARG A 258 -6.13 -6.54 6.41
N SER A 259 -6.98 -6.19 5.47
CA SER A 259 -7.82 -5.00 5.54
C SER A 259 -9.29 -5.35 5.39
N GLU A 260 -10.17 -4.50 5.90
CA GLU A 260 -11.61 -4.56 5.71
C GLU A 260 -12.08 -3.36 4.88
N ILE A 261 -13.05 -3.59 4.00
CA ILE A 261 -13.71 -2.57 3.19
C ILE A 261 -15.06 -2.24 3.83
N SER A 262 -15.24 -0.99 4.21
CA SER A 262 -16.51 -0.50 4.74
C SER A 262 -17.57 -0.39 3.65
N SER A 263 -18.84 -0.17 4.04
CA SER A 263 -19.93 0.09 3.09
C SER A 263 -19.74 1.38 2.29
N SER A 264 -18.89 2.31 2.74
CA SER A 264 -18.52 3.53 1.99
C SER A 264 -17.33 3.33 1.06
N GLY A 265 -16.77 2.11 1.00
CA GLY A 265 -15.56 1.80 0.24
C GLY A 265 -14.25 2.24 0.92
N ALA A 266 -14.31 2.70 2.18
CA ALA A 266 -13.12 3.03 2.95
C ALA A 266 -12.43 1.76 3.42
N TRP A 267 -11.10 1.74 3.37
CA TRP A 267 -10.28 0.63 3.82
C TRP A 267 -9.77 0.89 5.24
N LYS A 268 -9.71 -0.19 6.01
CA LYS A 268 -9.05 -0.20 7.32
C LYS A 268 -8.18 -1.44 7.43
N GLU A 269 -6.88 -1.27 7.65
CA GLU A 269 -5.96 -2.34 8.01
C GLU A 269 -6.32 -2.84 9.41
N VAL A 270 -6.69 -4.12 9.53
CA VAL A 270 -7.17 -4.74 10.79
C VAL A 270 -6.20 -5.78 11.34
N TYR A 271 -5.19 -6.17 10.56
CA TYR A 271 -4.19 -7.13 10.97
C TYR A 271 -2.91 -6.95 10.16
N ALA A 272 -1.77 -7.10 10.82
CA ALA A 272 -0.46 -7.18 10.20
C ALA A 272 0.40 -8.26 10.87
N GLY A 273 1.13 -9.03 10.06
CA GLY A 273 2.10 -9.99 10.57
C GLY A 273 3.27 -9.28 11.28
N THR A 274 3.36 -9.41 12.60
CA THR A 274 4.45 -8.85 13.43
C THR A 274 5.68 -9.75 13.51
N ALA A 275 5.55 -10.99 13.01
CA ALA A 275 6.59 -12.01 12.95
C ALA A 275 6.37 -12.85 11.68
N GLN A 276 7.02 -14.01 11.60
CA GLN A 276 6.75 -14.95 10.53
C GLN A 276 5.28 -15.41 10.61
N THR A 277 4.47 -14.99 9.63
CA THR A 277 3.11 -15.49 9.45
C THR A 277 3.14 -16.66 8.48
N THR A 278 2.42 -17.73 8.80
CA THR A 278 2.24 -18.88 7.92
C THR A 278 0.78 -19.15 7.66
N THR A 279 0.45 -19.54 6.43
CA THR A 279 -0.91 -19.97 6.06
C THR A 279 -0.84 -21.38 5.50
N PRO A 280 -1.55 -22.35 6.08
CA PRO A 280 -1.51 -23.72 5.60
C PRO A 280 -2.11 -23.87 4.21
N LEU A 281 -1.60 -24.85 3.47
CA LEU A 281 -2.13 -25.29 2.19
C LEU A 281 -2.70 -26.69 2.35
N SER A 282 -4.01 -26.83 2.18
CA SER A 282 -4.67 -28.14 2.16
C SER A 282 -5.02 -28.57 0.74
N ALA A 283 -5.61 -29.75 0.61
CA ALA A 283 -6.13 -30.24 -0.67
C ALA A 283 -7.22 -29.31 -1.26
N LYS A 284 -7.81 -28.43 -0.44
CA LYS A 284 -8.80 -27.43 -0.86
C LYS A 284 -8.14 -26.10 -1.26
N GLY A 285 -6.83 -25.97 -1.19
CA GLY A 285 -6.10 -24.72 -1.46
C GLY A 285 -5.62 -24.05 -0.17
N VAL A 286 -5.32 -22.76 -0.29
CA VAL A 286 -4.77 -21.96 0.82
C VAL A 286 -5.89 -21.66 1.82
N GLU A 287 -5.62 -21.92 3.09
CA GLU A 287 -6.57 -21.75 4.19
C GLU A 287 -6.35 -20.38 4.85
N PHE A 288 -6.75 -19.31 4.16
CA PHE A 288 -6.55 -17.92 4.60
C PHE A 288 -7.20 -17.58 5.95
N GLU A 289 -8.11 -18.42 6.44
CA GLU A 289 -8.72 -18.26 7.78
C GLU A 289 -7.88 -18.90 8.89
N ASP A 290 -6.98 -19.82 8.53
CA ASP A 290 -6.22 -20.67 9.45
C ASP A 290 -4.73 -20.25 9.51
N PHE A 291 -4.44 -18.95 9.39
CA PHE A 291 -3.06 -18.48 9.51
C PHE A 291 -2.57 -18.51 10.96
N THR A 292 -1.27 -18.77 11.12
CA THR A 292 -0.60 -18.74 12.42
C THR A 292 0.55 -17.75 12.33
N THR A 293 0.75 -16.99 13.40
CA THR A 293 1.87 -16.05 13.51
C THR A 293 2.71 -16.51 14.69
N GLU A 294 4.03 -16.54 14.51
CA GLU A 294 4.96 -16.80 15.60
C GLU A 294 4.85 -15.70 16.68
N GLU A 295 5.43 -15.94 17.85
CA GLU A 295 5.42 -14.98 18.95
C GLU A 295 6.06 -13.65 18.48
N SER A 296 5.38 -12.53 18.74
CA SER A 296 5.79 -11.23 18.21
C SER A 296 7.14 -10.80 18.78
N PHE A 297 8.02 -10.25 17.93
CA PHE A 297 9.40 -9.95 18.32
C PHE A 297 9.50 -8.81 19.37
N GLU A 298 8.45 -7.99 19.51
CA GLU A 298 8.54 -6.71 20.23
C GLU A 298 7.31 -6.39 21.10
N GLY A 299 6.47 -7.39 21.41
CA GLY A 299 5.25 -7.17 22.19
C GLY A 299 4.17 -6.36 21.46
N VAL A 300 4.37 -6.07 20.17
CA VAL A 300 3.34 -5.50 19.31
C VAL A 300 2.35 -6.60 18.96
N GLU A 301 1.07 -6.34 19.22
CA GLU A 301 -0.01 -7.25 18.85
C GLU A 301 -0.28 -7.15 17.34
N PRO A 302 -0.46 -8.28 16.63
CA PRO A 302 -0.78 -8.26 15.19
C PRO A 302 -2.05 -7.49 14.82
N THR A 303 -2.94 -7.24 15.78
CA THR A 303 -4.19 -6.46 15.61
C THR A 303 -4.05 -5.01 16.04
N ASP A 304 -2.85 -4.54 16.37
CA ASP A 304 -2.60 -3.13 16.64
C ASP A 304 -2.84 -2.31 15.36
N GLU A 305 -3.78 -1.36 15.43
CA GLU A 305 -4.26 -0.63 14.25
C GLU A 305 -3.16 0.26 13.64
N LYS A 306 -2.28 0.83 14.47
CA LYS A 306 -1.19 1.69 13.99
C LYS A 306 -0.14 0.86 13.28
N TYR A 307 0.28 -0.24 13.89
CA TYR A 307 1.22 -1.16 13.26
C TYR A 307 0.67 -1.74 11.96
N ALA A 308 -0.63 -2.08 11.93
CA ALA A 308 -1.26 -2.59 10.72
C ALA A 308 -1.29 -1.55 9.59
N LEU A 309 -1.63 -0.30 9.90
CA LEU A 309 -1.57 0.81 8.94
C LEU A 309 -0.13 1.04 8.45
N TRP A 310 0.84 1.13 9.35
CA TRP A 310 2.25 1.34 9.02
C TRP A 310 2.82 0.23 8.13
N LEU A 311 2.56 -1.04 8.47
CA LEU A 311 3.00 -2.16 7.64
C LEU A 311 2.28 -2.17 6.28
N GLY A 312 1.00 -1.78 6.25
CA GLY A 312 0.22 -1.55 5.03
C GLY A 312 0.85 -0.48 4.13
N ARG A 313 1.30 0.63 4.70
CA ARG A 313 1.99 1.72 4.00
C ARG A 313 3.35 1.27 3.44
N MET A 314 4.14 0.55 4.24
CA MET A 314 5.41 -0.02 3.81
C MET A 314 5.23 -1.02 2.66
N LEU A 315 4.24 -1.90 2.76
CA LEU A 315 3.87 -2.83 1.70
C LEU A 315 3.39 -2.07 0.46
N GLY A 316 2.58 -1.02 0.61
CA GLY A 316 2.13 -0.17 -0.49
C GLY A 316 3.30 0.44 -1.27
N ARG A 317 4.29 1.00 -0.56
CA ARG A 317 5.53 1.51 -1.18
C ARG A 317 6.29 0.39 -1.91
N PHE A 318 6.40 -0.79 -1.30
CA PHE A 318 7.04 -1.95 -1.93
C PHE A 318 6.35 -2.31 -3.26
N LEU A 319 5.02 -2.41 -3.30
CA LEU A 319 4.26 -2.76 -4.50
C LEU A 319 4.56 -1.79 -5.65
N LEU A 320 4.57 -0.49 -5.36
CA LEU A 320 4.83 0.55 -6.36
C LEU A 320 6.29 0.56 -6.80
N GLY A 321 7.24 0.58 -5.84
CA GLY A 321 8.67 0.67 -6.12
C GLY A 321 9.19 -0.50 -6.97
N TRP A 322 8.65 -1.70 -6.77
CA TRP A 322 9.01 -2.88 -7.55
C TRP A 322 8.22 -3.05 -8.85
N SER A 323 7.28 -2.14 -9.14
CA SER A 323 6.43 -2.18 -10.33
C SER A 323 5.83 -3.58 -10.55
N VAL A 324 5.20 -4.13 -9.51
CA VAL A 324 4.81 -5.55 -9.46
C VAL A 324 3.73 -5.94 -10.48
N TRP A 325 3.13 -5.00 -11.19
CA TRP A 325 2.26 -5.27 -12.34
C TRP A 325 3.04 -5.51 -13.64
N ASP A 326 4.28 -5.02 -13.74
CA ASP A 326 5.04 -5.04 -14.99
C ASP A 326 5.49 -6.48 -15.32
N PHE A 327 4.78 -7.13 -16.23
CA PHE A 327 5.10 -8.45 -16.77
C PHE A 327 5.98 -8.38 -18.03
N ARG A 328 6.32 -7.18 -18.52
CA ARG A 328 7.16 -6.94 -19.71
C ARG A 328 8.64 -6.92 -19.32
N SER A 329 8.96 -6.22 -18.24
CA SER A 329 10.32 -6.17 -17.67
C SER A 329 10.74 -7.51 -17.04
N TRP A 330 9.76 -8.35 -16.69
CA TRP A 330 9.95 -9.55 -15.88
C TRP A 330 9.44 -10.80 -16.59
N ARG A 331 9.94 -11.06 -17.81
CA ARG A 331 9.38 -12.07 -18.72
C ARG A 331 9.23 -13.48 -18.15
N LYS A 332 10.08 -13.86 -17.18
CA LYS A 332 10.07 -15.17 -16.51
C LYS A 332 8.83 -15.38 -15.63
N TRP A 333 8.20 -14.30 -15.18
CA TRP A 333 7.16 -14.33 -14.17
C TRP A 333 5.82 -13.99 -14.81
N THR A 334 4.77 -14.71 -14.43
CA THR A 334 3.41 -14.49 -14.96
C THR A 334 2.60 -13.68 -13.97
N VAL A 335 1.79 -12.76 -14.48
CA VAL A 335 0.80 -12.02 -13.70
C VAL A 335 -0.57 -12.51 -14.13
N VAL A 336 -1.35 -13.01 -13.18
CA VAL A 336 -2.69 -13.55 -13.41
C VAL A 336 -3.65 -12.96 -12.40
N TRP A 337 -4.92 -12.81 -12.79
CA TRP A 337 -5.98 -12.61 -11.81
C TRP A 337 -7.11 -13.63 -12.02
N GLU A 338 -7.80 -13.94 -10.94
CA GLU A 338 -8.94 -14.84 -10.90
C GLU A 338 -10.13 -14.10 -10.32
N ALA A 339 -11.27 -14.16 -11.01
CA ALA A 339 -12.55 -13.64 -10.55
C ALA A 339 -13.57 -14.78 -10.55
N ASP A 340 -14.01 -15.22 -9.37
CA ASP A 340 -14.96 -16.34 -9.17
C ASP A 340 -14.59 -17.62 -9.95
N GLY A 341 -13.28 -17.93 -10.02
CA GLY A 341 -12.77 -19.10 -10.74
C GLY A 341 -12.47 -18.88 -12.23
N VAL A 342 -12.73 -17.69 -12.77
CA VAL A 342 -12.29 -17.32 -14.13
C VAL A 342 -10.90 -16.73 -14.04
N VAL A 343 -9.91 -17.47 -14.54
CA VAL A 343 -8.50 -17.08 -14.53
C VAL A 343 -8.16 -16.35 -15.82
N THR A 344 -7.56 -15.18 -15.70
CA THR A 344 -7.07 -14.37 -16.82
C THR A 344 -5.57 -14.15 -16.67
N ASP A 345 -4.80 -14.48 -17.72
CA ASP A 345 -3.40 -14.09 -17.81
C ASP A 345 -3.30 -12.66 -18.37
N ALA A 346 -2.58 -11.79 -17.65
CA ALA A 346 -2.52 -10.37 -17.99
C ALA A 346 -1.83 -10.09 -19.32
N ARG A 347 -0.83 -10.91 -19.68
CA ARG A 347 -0.10 -10.76 -20.93
C ARG A 347 -0.98 -11.18 -22.11
N ASP A 348 -1.65 -12.34 -21.99
CA ASP A 348 -2.53 -12.84 -23.04
C ASP A 348 -3.70 -11.88 -23.26
N TYR A 349 -4.30 -11.37 -22.17
CA TYR A 349 -5.36 -10.37 -22.24
C TYR A 349 -4.92 -9.07 -22.96
N GLU A 350 -3.72 -8.57 -22.66
CA GLU A 350 -3.17 -7.38 -23.34
C GLU A 350 -2.97 -7.64 -24.84
N TYR A 351 -2.48 -8.82 -25.23
CA TYR A 351 -2.31 -9.16 -26.64
C TYR A 351 -3.62 -9.25 -27.40
N GLU A 352 -4.65 -9.85 -26.80
CA GLU A 352 -5.98 -9.93 -27.38
C GLU A 352 -6.60 -8.54 -27.58
N ALA A 353 -6.47 -7.66 -26.58
CA ALA A 353 -6.93 -6.28 -26.68
C ALA A 353 -6.24 -5.51 -27.81
N LEU A 354 -4.93 -5.69 -27.99
CA LEU A 354 -4.17 -5.08 -29.09
C LEU A 354 -4.55 -5.65 -30.46
N ARG A 355 -4.86 -6.95 -30.57
CA ARG A 355 -5.33 -7.56 -31.82
C ARG A 355 -6.70 -7.02 -32.21
N ALA A 356 -7.63 -6.97 -31.25
CA ALA A 356 -8.96 -6.40 -31.46
C ALA A 356 -8.89 -4.93 -31.92
N ALA A 357 -8.00 -4.12 -31.32
CA ALA A 357 -7.81 -2.72 -31.70
C ALA A 357 -7.27 -2.51 -33.13
N ARG A 358 -6.63 -3.52 -33.74
CA ARG A 358 -6.14 -3.45 -35.12
C ARG A 358 -7.20 -3.79 -36.16
N GLY A 359 -8.34 -4.33 -35.75
CA GLY A 359 -9.36 -4.83 -36.66
C GLY A 359 -8.96 -6.12 -37.37
N ASP A 360 -7.99 -6.85 -36.82
CA ASP A 360 -7.63 -8.20 -37.26
C ASP A 360 -8.69 -9.19 -36.72
N GLU A 361 -9.92 -9.10 -37.23
CA GLU A 361 -10.94 -10.14 -37.07
C GLU A 361 -10.69 -11.19 -38.18
N ASP A 362 -10.33 -12.41 -37.77
CA ASP A 362 -10.01 -13.55 -38.65
C ASP A 362 -11.14 -13.94 -39.61
#